data_AF-A0A7S2IV67-F1
#
_entry.id   AF-A0A7S2IV67-F1
#
_cell.length_a   1.000
_cell.length_b   1.000
_cell.length_c   1.000
_cell.angle_alpha   90.00
_cell.angle_beta   90.00
_cell.angle_gamma   90.00
#
_symmetry.space_group_name_H-M   'P 1'
#
loop_
_entity.id
_entity.type
_entity.pdbx_description
1 polymer ?
#
loop_
_entity_poly.entity_id
_entity_poly.type
_entity_poly.pdbx_seq_one_letter_code
_entity_poly.pdbx_strand_id
1 'polypeptide(L)'
;EDVPLTRPDHPLVKYAESFTHYFDLIAERKSVVYHLRELAKASVVAKFLVENEARLDDRWTSLGGTQMPPSSKEIPQLWNEHRAAQIQVRGGQIVSSEEGIQTHMLGVYGGADLAVGRVGVRAPPAKVTAARVPTLTARMISARGAVPEFAVGAPGVPKGVDLNLDKFELTAAEQSAEETTAAWSGKDFVGGAFWQSLEAGPLAKEHQGLLQDVFHPALSDRRDEGERFVPPSNSLPYVSKLQELVKEEAAIRSARKQRFLSADFAVGNAGPLFPASWTPSLGVATGERPAGVPEGLHPRPDYKEDAARLIKTATPTFDEKTEDGTRFRVYRVGNIEVRSTQELDSEEDVGAVFSTRAAAGTTSTEECWSTIAKVDHVVKVSEYVEKTLNEARRFYVVLETDQGDMIVTEKCKDQTVVWAENPSGLEYRNSLAKVIRSADLEDTGFQVRDAKRIQKELVEACGNRCSCKHYSHDAFLGLLPARLKAFGALSERERAVAEELGVGSPAAWDEGRAEIFSRAWSSLGSIRQEAAKQLGFSEDCWGVPGRTNEKKEKKAEKDDRSFEELTQEEKEARVEKWFNQTYGTAMMGAH
;
A
#
# COMPACT_ATOMS: atom_id res chain seq x y z
N GLU A 1 31.91 17.95 -29.96
CA GLU A 1 32.10 18.43 -31.34
C GLU A 1 32.09 19.97 -31.47
N ASP A 2 31.58 20.73 -30.49
CA ASP A 2 31.55 22.21 -30.54
C ASP A 2 32.80 22.95 -30.00
N VAL A 3 33.80 22.21 -29.53
CA VAL A 3 35.07 22.75 -28.97
C VAL A 3 35.79 23.72 -29.92
N PRO A 4 35.80 23.56 -31.26
CA PRO A 4 36.48 24.50 -32.15
C PRO A 4 35.75 25.85 -32.34
N LEU A 5 34.45 25.92 -32.04
CA LEU A 5 33.59 27.06 -32.38
C LEU A 5 33.39 28.04 -31.21
N THR A 6 33.58 27.58 -29.98
CA THR A 6 33.39 28.40 -28.78
C THR A 6 34.72 28.89 -28.21
N ARG A 7 34.80 30.20 -27.94
CA ARG A 7 36.01 30.79 -27.35
C ARG A 7 36.26 30.21 -25.96
N PRO A 8 37.52 29.94 -25.56
CA PRO A 8 37.84 29.35 -24.25
C PRO A 8 37.38 30.19 -23.05
N ASP A 9 37.18 31.49 -23.23
CA ASP A 9 36.71 32.40 -22.19
C ASP A 9 35.17 32.44 -22.06
N HIS A 10 34.45 31.74 -22.95
CA HIS A 10 33.00 31.73 -22.97
C HIS A 10 32.42 31.07 -21.70
N PRO A 11 31.42 31.67 -21.03
CA PRO A 11 30.87 31.15 -19.76
C PRO A 11 30.39 29.69 -19.83
N LEU A 12 29.83 29.27 -20.97
CA LEU A 12 29.39 27.88 -21.17
C LEU A 12 30.54 26.88 -21.24
N VAL A 13 31.71 27.29 -21.76
CA VAL A 13 32.92 26.43 -21.80
C VAL A 13 33.45 26.24 -20.38
N LYS A 14 33.54 27.33 -19.60
CA LYS A 14 33.94 27.26 -18.18
C LYS A 14 32.98 26.42 -17.34
N TYR A 15 31.68 26.51 -17.61
CA TYR A 15 30.67 25.68 -16.96
C TYR A 15 30.84 24.20 -17.33
N ALA A 16 31.00 23.88 -18.62
CA ALA A 16 31.21 22.52 -19.10
C ALA A 16 32.49 21.91 -18.50
N GLU A 17 33.61 22.65 -18.50
CA GLU A 17 34.86 22.21 -17.87
C GLU A 17 34.71 21.97 -16.38
N SER A 18 34.03 22.86 -15.65
CA SER A 18 33.76 22.69 -14.22
C SER A 18 32.85 21.48 -13.97
N PHE A 19 31.82 21.30 -14.78
CA PHE A 19 30.90 20.16 -14.69
C PHE A 19 31.62 18.85 -14.94
N THR A 20 32.43 18.75 -16.01
CA THR A 20 33.25 17.57 -16.30
C THR A 20 34.24 17.30 -15.19
N HIS A 21 34.92 18.33 -14.66
CA HIS A 21 35.83 18.18 -13.53
C HIS A 21 35.12 17.61 -12.29
N TYR A 22 33.95 18.14 -11.92
CA TYR A 22 33.18 17.60 -10.78
C TYR A 22 32.60 16.22 -11.06
N PHE A 23 32.19 15.94 -12.29
CA PHE A 23 31.70 14.63 -12.69
C PHE A 23 32.80 13.57 -12.58
N ASP A 24 34.01 13.86 -13.06
CA ASP A 24 35.15 12.97 -12.93
C ASP A 24 35.55 12.77 -11.47
N LEU A 25 35.49 13.82 -10.64
CA LEU A 25 35.77 13.74 -9.20
C LEU A 25 34.71 12.92 -8.45
N ILE A 26 33.46 12.97 -8.90
CA ILE A 26 32.36 12.16 -8.38
C ILE A 26 32.47 10.71 -8.88
N ALA A 27 32.80 10.50 -10.16
CA ALA A 27 33.03 9.17 -10.72
C ALA A 27 34.25 8.49 -10.07
N GLU A 28 35.32 9.24 -9.79
CA GLU A 28 36.51 8.73 -9.11
C GLU A 28 36.22 8.41 -7.64
N ARG A 29 35.48 9.27 -6.91
CA ARG A 29 35.24 9.10 -5.46
C ARG A 29 33.98 8.30 -5.10
N LYS A 30 33.03 8.14 -6.03
CA LYS A 30 31.76 7.43 -5.80
C LYS A 30 31.51 6.31 -6.80
N SER A 31 32.46 5.95 -7.68
CA SER A 31 32.28 4.71 -8.44
C SER A 31 32.28 3.51 -7.51
N VAL A 32 31.48 2.51 -7.87
CA VAL A 32 31.47 1.18 -7.24
C VAL A 32 32.90 0.60 -7.19
N VAL A 33 33.74 0.92 -8.16
CA VAL A 33 35.15 0.50 -8.22
C VAL A 33 35.98 1.12 -7.09
N TYR A 34 35.79 2.40 -6.76
CA TYR A 34 36.46 3.03 -5.62
C TYR A 34 36.05 2.39 -4.30
N HIS A 35 34.76 2.17 -4.08
CA HIS A 35 34.27 1.52 -2.86
C HIS A 35 34.75 0.06 -2.74
N LEU A 36 34.77 -0.70 -3.84
CA LEU A 36 35.34 -2.05 -3.86
C LEU A 36 36.84 -2.05 -3.55
N ARG A 37 37.58 -1.07 -4.08
CA ARG A 37 39.02 -0.90 -3.79
C ARG A 37 39.27 -0.56 -2.33
N GLU A 38 38.52 0.37 -1.74
CA GLU A 38 38.67 0.74 -0.33
C GLU A 38 38.24 -0.40 0.60
N LEU A 39 37.16 -1.13 0.26
CA LEU A 39 36.75 -2.33 0.98
C LEU A 39 37.86 -3.40 0.93
N ALA A 40 38.44 -3.64 -0.25
CA ALA A 40 39.54 -4.61 -0.40
C ALA A 40 40.76 -4.21 0.44
N LYS A 41 41.15 -2.93 0.47
CA LYS A 41 42.23 -2.43 1.34
C LYS A 41 41.91 -2.67 2.81
N ALA A 42 40.70 -2.34 3.25
CA ALA A 42 40.27 -2.54 4.63
C ALA A 42 40.27 -4.02 5.02
N SER A 43 39.78 -4.91 4.14
CA SER A 43 39.79 -6.37 4.37
C SER A 43 41.20 -6.94 4.46
N VAL A 44 42.14 -6.48 3.64
CA VAL A 44 43.55 -6.92 3.70
C VAL A 44 44.22 -6.44 4.98
N VAL A 45 43.99 -5.18 5.39
CA VAL A 45 44.53 -4.63 6.65
C VAL A 45 43.95 -5.36 7.86
N ALA A 46 42.64 -5.58 7.89
CA ALA A 46 41.98 -6.33 8.96
C ALA A 46 42.53 -7.75 9.07
N LYS A 47 42.67 -8.46 7.93
CA LYS A 47 43.27 -9.79 7.90
C LYS A 47 44.71 -9.78 8.43
N PHE A 48 45.53 -8.84 7.97
CA PHE A 48 46.92 -8.71 8.44
C PHE A 48 46.99 -8.48 9.95
N LEU A 49 46.15 -7.61 10.50
CA LEU A 49 46.10 -7.32 11.94
C LEU A 49 45.68 -8.55 12.74
N VAL A 50 44.69 -9.30 12.25
CA VAL A 50 44.23 -10.56 12.87
C VAL A 50 45.31 -11.65 12.81
N GLU A 51 45.95 -11.85 11.66
CA GLU A 51 46.97 -12.89 11.48
C GLU A 51 48.26 -12.63 12.26
N ASN A 52 48.57 -11.36 12.57
CA ASN A 52 49.74 -10.97 13.34
C ASN A 52 49.43 -10.71 14.82
N GLU A 53 48.22 -11.04 15.28
CA GLU A 53 47.76 -10.80 16.66
C GLU A 53 48.03 -9.37 17.14
N ALA A 54 47.89 -8.39 16.23
CA ALA A 54 48.14 -7.01 16.54
C ALA A 54 47.15 -6.54 17.62
N ARG A 55 47.67 -6.10 18.77
CA ARG A 55 46.85 -5.55 19.85
C ARG A 55 46.24 -4.22 19.42
N LEU A 56 44.98 -4.27 18.98
CA LEU A 56 44.20 -3.08 18.70
C LEU A 56 43.56 -2.58 20.00
N ASP A 57 43.49 -1.26 20.14
CA ASP A 57 42.77 -0.60 21.24
C ASP A 57 41.27 -0.93 21.13
N ASP A 58 40.59 -1.21 22.25
CA ASP A 58 39.15 -1.55 22.31
C ASP A 58 38.24 -0.49 21.67
N ARG A 59 38.74 0.74 21.48
CA ARG A 59 38.03 1.77 20.72
C ARG A 59 37.84 1.41 19.25
N TRP A 60 38.73 0.62 18.66
CA TRP A 60 38.61 0.15 17.27
C TRP A 60 37.46 -0.85 17.09
N THR A 61 37.22 -1.69 18.09
CA THR A 61 36.09 -2.64 18.10
C THR A 61 34.78 -1.96 18.54
N SER A 62 34.87 -0.82 19.25
CA SER A 62 33.74 -0.01 19.72
C SER A 62 33.25 1.05 18.73
N LEU A 63 33.85 1.15 17.52
CA LEU A 63 33.43 2.09 16.46
C LEU A 63 32.17 1.66 15.70
N GLY A 64 31.51 0.56 16.10
CA GLY A 64 30.16 0.22 15.63
C GLY A 64 29.17 1.29 16.07
N GLY A 65 29.01 2.32 15.24
CA GLY A 65 28.17 3.48 15.54
C GLY A 65 26.73 3.10 15.87
N THR A 66 26.13 3.89 16.76
CA THR A 66 24.68 3.96 17.00
C THR A 66 23.96 3.96 15.65
N GLN A 67 22.99 3.06 15.45
CA GLN A 67 22.21 2.96 14.20
C GLN A 67 21.73 4.35 13.76
N MET A 68 22.28 4.87 12.66
CA MET A 68 21.62 5.96 11.96
C MET A 68 20.42 5.39 11.19
N PRO A 69 19.28 6.11 11.15
CA PRO A 69 18.15 5.71 10.33
C PRO A 69 18.59 5.63 8.85
N PRO A 70 18.01 4.71 8.06
CA PRO A 70 18.47 4.43 6.71
C PRO A 70 18.39 5.68 5.83
N SER A 71 19.55 6.25 5.47
CA SER A 71 19.62 7.34 4.49
C SER A 71 19.46 6.76 3.09
N SER A 72 18.49 7.29 2.35
CA SER A 72 18.05 6.93 1.00
C SER A 72 19.10 7.21 -0.10
N LYS A 73 20.16 6.41 -0.15
CA LYS A 73 21.02 6.32 -1.34
C LYS A 73 20.97 4.90 -1.88
N GLU A 74 19.88 4.63 -2.59
CA GLU A 74 19.75 3.43 -3.44
C GLU A 74 20.76 3.49 -4.58
N ILE A 75 21.47 2.37 -4.75
CA ILE A 75 22.32 2.08 -5.89
C ILE A 75 21.40 1.62 -7.03
N PRO A 76 21.55 2.10 -8.28
CA PRO A 76 20.76 1.59 -9.40
C PRO A 76 21.03 0.09 -9.58
N GLN A 77 20.04 -0.75 -9.28
CA GLN A 77 20.12 -2.20 -9.45
C GLN A 77 19.66 -2.58 -10.86
N LEU A 78 20.46 -3.41 -11.52
CA LEU A 78 20.12 -4.01 -12.82
C LEU A 78 19.01 -5.06 -12.61
N TRP A 79 17.93 -4.92 -13.38
CA TRP A 79 16.85 -5.91 -13.49
C TRP A 79 17.43 -7.26 -13.93
N ASN A 80 17.34 -8.29 -13.07
CA ASN A 80 16.85 -9.63 -13.40
C ASN A 80 16.92 -10.59 -12.19
N GLU A 81 15.82 -11.31 -11.99
CA GLU A 81 15.61 -12.47 -11.10
C GLU A 81 16.07 -12.33 -9.63
N HIS A 82 15.15 -11.89 -8.76
CA HIS A 82 15.29 -12.07 -7.32
C HIS A 82 14.46 -13.27 -6.84
N ARG A 83 15.12 -14.20 -6.14
CA ARG A 83 14.43 -15.19 -5.30
C ARG A 83 14.04 -14.53 -3.99
N ALA A 84 12.76 -14.60 -3.63
CA ALA A 84 12.26 -14.11 -2.35
C ALA A 84 12.93 -14.88 -1.19
N ALA A 85 13.60 -14.17 -0.28
CA ALA A 85 14.11 -14.73 0.96
C ALA A 85 13.16 -14.30 2.10
N GLN A 86 12.43 -15.25 2.68
CA GLN A 86 11.55 -15.00 3.82
C GLN A 86 12.40 -14.93 5.09
N ILE A 87 12.60 -13.72 5.64
CA ILE A 87 13.30 -13.51 6.90
C ILE A 87 12.27 -13.49 8.02
N GLN A 88 12.28 -14.49 8.90
CA GLN A 88 11.45 -14.48 10.11
C GLN A 88 12.22 -13.81 11.24
N VAL A 89 11.58 -12.86 11.92
CA VAL A 89 12.16 -12.19 13.10
C VAL A 89 11.27 -12.48 14.30
N ARG A 90 11.82 -13.08 15.36
CA ARG A 90 11.12 -13.37 16.62
C ARG A 90 11.93 -12.78 17.78
N GLY A 91 11.34 -11.84 18.51
CA GLY A 91 12.00 -11.20 19.66
C GLY A 91 13.26 -10.40 19.32
N GLY A 92 13.33 -9.78 18.13
CA GLY A 92 14.50 -9.01 17.68
C GLY A 92 15.66 -9.84 17.12
N GLN A 93 15.52 -11.17 17.04
CA GLN A 93 16.49 -12.05 16.37
C GLN A 93 15.92 -12.63 15.07
N ILE A 94 16.76 -12.69 14.04
CA ILE A 94 16.45 -13.40 12.79
C ILE A 94 16.50 -14.90 13.08
N VAL A 95 15.36 -15.58 12.98
CA VAL A 95 15.25 -17.03 13.21
C VAL A 95 15.25 -17.73 11.86
N SER A 96 16.21 -18.62 11.65
CA SER A 96 16.21 -19.58 10.53
C SER A 96 15.03 -20.54 10.68
N SER A 97 14.31 -20.86 9.61
CA SER A 97 13.29 -21.91 9.63
C SER A 97 13.92 -23.21 10.16
N GLU A 98 13.27 -23.86 11.12
CA GLU A 98 13.81 -24.94 11.96
C GLU A 98 14.18 -26.24 11.21
N GLU A 99 13.96 -26.31 9.90
CA GLU A 99 14.34 -27.46 9.06
C GLU A 99 15.65 -27.21 8.31
N GLY A 100 16.77 -27.32 9.03
CA GLY A 100 18.00 -27.95 8.53
C GLY A 100 18.58 -27.62 7.15
N ILE A 101 18.35 -26.45 6.55
CA ILE A 101 19.13 -26.02 5.38
C ILE A 101 20.47 -25.49 5.88
N GLN A 102 21.55 -26.25 5.66
CA GLN A 102 22.92 -25.76 5.82
C GLN A 102 23.07 -24.47 5.00
N THR A 103 23.15 -23.33 5.69
CA THR A 103 23.45 -22.05 5.05
C THR A 103 24.91 -22.01 4.62
N HIS A 104 25.23 -22.65 3.50
CA HIS A 104 26.16 -22.01 2.58
C HIS A 104 25.47 -20.73 2.13
N MET A 105 25.85 -19.58 2.71
CA MET A 105 25.45 -18.28 2.18
C MET A 105 25.95 -18.17 0.73
N LEU A 106 25.12 -18.61 -0.22
CA LEU A 106 25.23 -18.22 -1.60
C LEU A 106 24.94 -16.72 -1.62
N GLY A 107 25.97 -15.90 -1.83
CA GLY A 107 25.77 -14.50 -2.16
C GLY A 107 24.92 -14.42 -3.42
N VAL A 108 23.67 -13.95 -3.28
CA VAL A 108 22.69 -13.79 -4.37
C VAL A 108 23.07 -12.62 -5.29
N TYR A 109 23.94 -11.73 -4.82
CA TYR A 109 24.59 -10.72 -5.63
C TYR A 109 25.93 -11.29 -6.09
N GLY A 110 26.24 -11.22 -7.38
CA GLY A 110 27.57 -11.55 -7.90
C GLY A 110 28.64 -10.80 -7.13
N GLY A 111 29.20 -11.43 -6.12
CA GLY A 111 30.29 -10.89 -5.34
C GLY A 111 31.57 -10.99 -6.16
N ALA A 112 32.35 -9.92 -6.16
CA ALA A 112 33.76 -10.07 -6.54
C ALA A 112 34.42 -10.88 -5.41
N ASP A 113 34.75 -12.15 -5.66
CA ASP A 113 35.62 -12.91 -4.78
C ASP A 113 37.00 -12.22 -4.79
N LEU A 114 37.28 -11.48 -3.73
CA LEU A 114 38.56 -10.78 -3.55
C LEU A 114 39.72 -11.76 -3.31
N ALA A 115 39.46 -13.07 -3.25
CA ALA A 115 40.43 -14.15 -3.10
C ALA A 115 41.43 -13.93 -1.95
N VAL A 116 41.04 -13.18 -0.91
CA VAL A 116 41.92 -12.75 0.19
C VAL A 116 42.48 -13.97 0.95
N GLY A 117 41.78 -15.10 0.94
CA GLY A 117 42.25 -16.39 1.50
C GLY A 117 43.43 -17.03 0.78
N ARG A 118 43.75 -16.65 -0.47
CA ARG A 118 44.81 -17.29 -1.28
C ARG A 118 46.16 -16.58 -1.22
N VAL A 119 46.22 -15.37 -0.67
CA VAL A 119 47.48 -14.64 -0.49
C VAL A 119 48.14 -15.13 0.81
N GLY A 120 48.94 -16.20 0.70
CA GLY A 120 49.84 -16.60 1.78
C GLY A 120 50.98 -15.59 1.89
N VAL A 121 50.97 -14.75 2.92
CA VAL A 121 52.08 -13.84 3.23
C VAL A 121 53.25 -14.69 3.71
N ARG A 122 54.12 -15.09 2.78
CA ARG A 122 55.32 -15.86 3.07
C ARG A 122 56.35 -14.94 3.73
N ALA A 123 56.58 -15.13 5.02
CA ALA A 123 57.66 -14.45 5.75
C ALA A 123 59.03 -14.69 5.07
N PRO A 124 59.91 -13.68 5.01
CA PRO A 124 61.22 -13.83 4.37
C PRO A 124 62.11 -14.82 5.15
N PRO A 125 62.88 -15.70 4.47
CA PRO A 125 63.72 -16.67 5.14
C PRO A 125 64.95 -16.00 5.76
N ALA A 126 65.17 -16.24 7.05
CA ALA A 126 66.44 -16.00 7.70
C ALA A 126 67.51 -16.93 7.09
N LYS A 127 68.59 -16.34 6.59
CA LYS A 127 69.81 -17.04 6.17
C LYS A 127 70.59 -17.49 7.41
N VAL A 128 71.29 -18.64 7.35
CA VAL A 128 72.73 -18.82 7.68
C VAL A 128 73.14 -20.31 7.83
N THR A 129 74.18 -20.69 7.06
CA THR A 129 75.25 -21.73 7.18
C THR A 129 74.90 -23.22 7.41
N ALA A 130 75.24 -24.18 6.53
CA ALA A 130 76.54 -24.71 6.07
C ALA A 130 77.18 -25.78 7.00
N ALA A 131 77.23 -27.06 6.56
CA ALA A 131 78.46 -27.86 6.35
C ALA A 131 78.26 -29.41 6.37
N ARG A 132 78.89 -30.07 5.38
CA ARG A 132 79.56 -31.40 5.33
C ARG A 132 78.80 -32.76 5.41
N VAL A 133 78.78 -33.41 4.24
CA VAL A 133 78.99 -34.82 3.79
C VAL A 133 79.68 -35.85 4.74
N PRO A 134 79.75 -37.18 4.42
CA PRO A 134 78.76 -38.23 4.07
C PRO A 134 78.84 -39.48 5.01
N THR A 135 78.02 -40.53 4.82
CA THR A 135 78.44 -41.94 4.49
C THR A 135 77.33 -42.99 4.77
N LEU A 136 77.28 -43.99 3.89
CA LEU A 136 76.46 -45.21 3.74
C LEU A 136 76.06 -46.01 5.01
N THR A 137 74.85 -46.62 5.02
CA THR A 137 74.63 -48.09 4.89
C THR A 137 73.15 -48.55 5.04
N ALA A 138 72.72 -49.40 4.10
CA ALA A 138 71.96 -50.66 4.20
C ALA A 138 70.54 -50.81 4.84
N ARG A 139 69.68 -51.46 4.02
CA ARG A 139 68.76 -52.60 4.28
C ARG A 139 67.42 -52.45 5.04
N MET A 140 66.35 -52.68 4.25
CA MET A 140 65.30 -53.72 4.37
C MET A 140 64.17 -53.70 5.43
N ILE A 141 62.94 -53.85 4.88
CA ILE A 141 61.75 -54.64 5.30
C ILE A 141 60.64 -53.98 6.16
N SER A 142 59.42 -54.03 5.59
CA SER A 142 58.04 -54.12 6.13
C SER A 142 57.64 -53.41 7.44
N ALA A 143 56.51 -52.68 7.43
CA ALA A 143 55.15 -53.23 7.53
C ALA A 143 54.07 -52.13 7.62
N ARG A 144 52.89 -52.48 7.10
CA ARG A 144 51.51 -51.97 7.29
C ARG A 144 51.25 -50.82 8.28
N GLY A 145 50.47 -49.85 7.82
CA GLY A 145 49.62 -48.99 8.65
C GLY A 145 48.72 -48.11 7.78
N ALA A 146 47.44 -48.48 7.67
CA ALA A 146 46.40 -47.76 6.93
C ALA A 146 45.77 -46.66 7.80
N VAL A 147 45.61 -45.44 7.26
CA VAL A 147 44.72 -44.36 7.76
C VAL A 147 44.33 -43.48 6.54
N PRO A 148 43.08 -42.98 6.42
CA PRO A 148 42.48 -42.70 5.13
C PRO A 148 42.76 -41.31 4.55
N GLU A 149 42.63 -41.31 3.24
CA GLU A 149 42.56 -40.23 2.26
C GLU A 149 41.40 -39.27 2.56
N PHE A 150 41.72 -38.01 2.88
CA PHE A 150 40.75 -36.91 2.85
C PHE A 150 40.59 -36.44 1.40
N ALA A 151 39.41 -36.64 0.85
CA ALA A 151 39.02 -36.22 -0.48
C ALA A 151 39.13 -34.69 -0.64
N VAL A 152 39.88 -34.27 -1.66
CA VAL A 152 39.90 -32.91 -2.19
C VAL A 152 38.57 -32.68 -2.91
N GLY A 153 37.79 -31.72 -2.43
CA GLY A 153 36.53 -31.29 -3.04
C GLY A 153 36.73 -30.80 -4.47
N ALA A 154 35.83 -31.21 -5.36
CA ALA A 154 35.79 -30.81 -6.75
C ALA A 154 35.62 -29.28 -6.90
N PRO A 155 36.29 -28.64 -7.88
CA PRO A 155 36.08 -27.23 -8.17
C PRO A 155 34.69 -27.03 -8.76
N GLY A 156 33.87 -26.21 -8.10
CA GLY A 156 32.57 -25.79 -8.61
C GLY A 156 32.73 -25.09 -9.96
N VAL A 157 31.93 -25.54 -10.94
CA VAL A 157 31.91 -24.99 -12.30
C VAL A 157 31.38 -23.54 -12.25
N PRO A 158 32.13 -22.55 -12.74
CA PRO A 158 31.61 -21.19 -12.87
C PRO A 158 30.48 -21.17 -13.89
N LYS A 159 29.27 -20.78 -13.47
CA LYS A 159 28.16 -20.45 -14.37
C LYS A 159 28.34 -19.03 -14.90
N GLY A 160 29.30 -18.86 -15.80
CA GLY A 160 29.39 -17.67 -16.66
C GLY A 160 28.72 -17.94 -18.01
N VAL A 161 28.32 -16.88 -18.71
CA VAL A 161 27.91 -16.97 -20.12
C VAL A 161 29.16 -17.25 -20.94
N ASP A 162 29.33 -18.49 -21.40
CA ASP A 162 30.39 -18.88 -22.33
C ASP A 162 30.01 -18.36 -23.73
N LEU A 163 30.50 -17.17 -24.09
CA LEU A 163 30.44 -16.64 -25.45
C LEU A 163 31.49 -17.34 -26.31
N ASN A 164 31.33 -18.65 -26.46
CA ASN A 164 32.22 -19.45 -27.30
C ASN A 164 31.88 -19.17 -28.78
N LEU A 165 32.51 -18.13 -29.32
CA LEU A 165 32.35 -17.65 -30.69
C LEU A 165 32.99 -18.60 -31.73
N ASP A 166 33.73 -19.61 -31.28
CA ASP A 166 34.41 -20.59 -32.12
C ASP A 166 33.42 -21.50 -32.88
N LYS A 167 32.13 -21.47 -32.51
CA LYS A 167 31.04 -22.21 -33.17
C LYS A 167 30.32 -21.41 -34.26
N PHE A 168 30.65 -20.13 -34.47
CA PHE A 168 30.09 -19.34 -35.56
C PHE A 168 30.92 -19.52 -36.84
N GLU A 169 30.69 -20.61 -37.57
CA GLU A 169 31.26 -20.81 -38.91
C GLU A 169 30.46 -19.99 -39.95
N LEU A 170 31.01 -18.84 -40.37
CA LEU A 170 30.43 -17.97 -41.42
C LEU A 170 30.66 -18.50 -42.86
N THR A 171 31.26 -19.67 -43.03
CA THR A 171 31.73 -20.17 -44.33
C THR A 171 30.67 -20.91 -45.15
N ALA A 172 29.55 -21.31 -44.54
CA ALA A 172 28.43 -21.90 -45.25
C ALA A 172 27.22 -20.97 -45.18
N ALA A 173 27.13 -20.03 -46.13
CA ALA A 173 25.87 -19.34 -46.40
C ALA A 173 24.88 -20.40 -46.89
N GLU A 174 24.11 -20.97 -45.98
CA GLU A 174 23.03 -21.89 -46.28
C GLU A 174 22.05 -21.13 -47.19
N GLN A 175 22.05 -21.46 -48.48
CA GLN A 175 21.03 -20.98 -49.41
C GLN A 175 19.73 -21.66 -49.00
N SER A 176 19.01 -21.06 -48.04
CA SER A 176 17.66 -21.48 -47.68
C SER A 176 16.83 -21.42 -48.96
N ALA A 177 16.22 -22.53 -49.34
CA ALA A 177 15.26 -22.58 -50.44
C ALA A 177 14.27 -21.41 -50.31
N GLU A 178 13.82 -20.84 -51.43
CA GLU A 178 12.84 -19.74 -51.48
C GLU A 178 11.57 -20.13 -50.71
N GLU A 179 11.58 -19.89 -49.39
CA GLU A 179 10.41 -20.01 -48.54
C GLU A 179 9.48 -18.86 -48.89
N THR A 180 8.19 -19.18 -48.95
CA THR A 180 7.12 -18.21 -49.20
C THR A 180 7.19 -17.09 -48.14
N THR A 181 7.78 -15.96 -48.51
CA THR A 181 7.97 -14.83 -47.60
C THR A 181 6.66 -14.08 -47.37
N ALA A 182 6.37 -13.67 -46.13
CA ALA A 182 5.22 -12.83 -45.83
C ALA A 182 5.30 -11.46 -46.54
N ALA A 183 4.14 -10.81 -46.71
CA ALA A 183 3.93 -9.62 -47.54
C ALA A 183 4.73 -8.34 -47.15
N TRP A 184 5.59 -8.39 -46.13
CA TRP A 184 6.50 -7.31 -45.75
C TRP A 184 7.95 -7.55 -46.20
N SER A 185 8.18 -8.41 -47.21
CA SER A 185 9.46 -8.51 -47.92
C SER A 185 9.65 -7.38 -48.92
N GLY A 186 10.83 -6.76 -48.90
CA GLY A 186 11.29 -5.85 -49.94
C GLY A 186 12.52 -5.09 -49.46
N LYS A 187 13.47 -4.80 -50.35
CA LYS A 187 14.64 -3.96 -50.00
C LYS A 187 14.22 -2.55 -49.55
N ASP A 188 13.02 -2.14 -49.95
CA ASP A 188 12.43 -0.84 -49.63
C ASP A 188 11.70 -0.84 -48.27
N PHE A 189 11.71 -1.95 -47.52
CA PHE A 189 10.98 -2.11 -46.24
C PHE A 189 11.92 -2.10 -45.02
N VAL A 190 12.99 -1.30 -45.06
CA VAL A 190 13.95 -1.14 -43.95
C VAL A 190 13.89 0.30 -43.44
N GLY A 191 14.20 0.49 -42.16
CA GLY A 191 14.33 1.83 -41.59
C GLY A 191 13.00 2.60 -41.51
N GLY A 192 13.00 3.86 -41.95
CA GLY A 192 11.83 4.73 -41.89
C GLY A 192 10.65 4.24 -42.74
N ALA A 193 10.93 3.54 -43.84
CA ALA A 193 9.89 3.00 -44.71
C ALA A 193 9.05 1.90 -44.04
N PHE A 194 9.65 1.11 -43.12
CA PHE A 194 8.92 0.16 -42.29
C PHE A 194 7.90 0.89 -41.41
N TRP A 195 8.34 1.93 -40.69
CA TRP A 195 7.50 2.69 -39.77
C TRP A 195 6.36 3.41 -40.48
N GLN A 196 6.65 4.07 -41.61
CA GLN A 196 5.62 4.70 -42.45
C GLN A 196 4.59 3.68 -42.95
N SER A 197 5.07 2.49 -43.30
CA SER A 197 4.18 1.43 -43.78
C SER A 197 3.27 0.89 -42.68
N LEU A 198 3.79 0.80 -41.45
CA LEU A 198 3.02 0.37 -40.28
C LEU A 198 1.87 1.34 -39.94
N GLU A 199 2.09 2.64 -40.17
CA GLU A 199 1.13 3.71 -39.85
C GLU A 199 0.11 3.96 -40.97
N ALA A 200 0.55 3.97 -42.23
CA ALA A 200 -0.29 4.37 -43.37
C ALA A 200 -0.12 3.52 -44.64
N GLY A 201 0.65 2.43 -44.58
CA GLY A 201 1.08 1.69 -45.76
C GLY A 201 0.18 0.54 -46.22
N PRO A 202 0.54 -0.08 -47.37
CA PRO A 202 -0.24 -1.13 -48.04
C PRO A 202 -0.09 -2.53 -47.42
N LEU A 203 0.23 -2.64 -46.12
CA LEU A 203 0.33 -3.93 -45.44
C LEU A 203 -1.02 -4.65 -45.46
N ALA A 204 -1.01 -5.98 -45.60
CA ALA A 204 -2.19 -6.77 -45.36
C ALA A 204 -2.68 -6.51 -43.92
N LYS A 205 -3.98 -6.27 -43.75
CA LYS A 205 -4.56 -5.84 -42.46
C LYS A 205 -4.21 -6.78 -41.29
N GLU A 206 -4.16 -8.08 -41.56
CA GLU A 206 -3.81 -9.12 -40.55
C GLU A 206 -2.38 -8.94 -40.02
N HIS A 207 -1.45 -8.63 -40.92
CA HIS A 207 -0.04 -8.43 -40.60
C HIS A 207 0.23 -7.06 -39.99
N GLN A 208 -0.51 -6.04 -40.44
CA GLN A 208 -0.42 -4.70 -39.89
C GLN A 208 -0.82 -4.69 -38.40
N GLY A 209 -1.93 -5.34 -38.03
CA GLY A 209 -2.36 -5.43 -36.63
C GLY A 209 -1.31 -6.11 -35.74
N LEU A 210 -0.78 -7.27 -36.19
CA LEU A 210 0.27 -7.98 -35.46
C LEU A 210 1.51 -7.11 -35.23
N LEU A 211 2.00 -6.42 -36.26
CA LEU A 211 3.19 -5.57 -36.15
C LEU A 211 2.91 -4.31 -35.31
N GLN A 212 1.67 -3.79 -35.33
CA GLN A 212 1.28 -2.66 -34.47
C GLN A 212 1.26 -3.07 -33.00
N ASP A 213 0.79 -4.28 -32.69
CA ASP A 213 0.82 -4.83 -31.33
C ASP A 213 2.26 -5.02 -30.83
N VAL A 214 3.16 -5.52 -31.69
CA VAL A 214 4.57 -5.77 -31.33
C VAL A 214 5.38 -4.48 -31.25
N PHE A 215 5.16 -3.53 -32.18
CA PHE A 215 5.91 -2.28 -32.27
C PHE A 215 5.04 -1.06 -31.93
N HIS A 216 4.32 -1.16 -30.82
CA HIS A 216 3.45 -0.10 -30.34
C HIS A 216 4.23 1.21 -30.13
N PRO A 217 3.76 2.36 -30.63
CA PRO A 217 4.48 3.64 -30.57
C PRO A 217 5.01 4.04 -29.19
N ALA A 218 4.21 3.80 -28.14
CA ALA A 218 4.57 4.17 -26.78
C ALA A 218 5.29 3.05 -25.97
N LEU A 219 5.43 1.83 -26.50
CA LEU A 219 6.10 0.72 -25.80
C LEU A 219 7.41 0.29 -26.46
N SER A 220 7.56 0.53 -27.76
CA SER A 220 8.73 0.13 -28.51
C SER A 220 9.72 1.28 -28.65
N ASP A 221 10.85 1.17 -27.94
CA ASP A 221 12.01 2.05 -28.07
C ASP A 221 12.71 1.91 -29.43
N ARG A 222 12.53 0.78 -30.11
CA ARG A 222 13.13 0.50 -31.44
C ARG A 222 12.71 1.48 -32.52
N ARG A 223 11.64 2.26 -32.32
CA ARG A 223 11.26 3.36 -33.21
C ARG A 223 12.31 4.46 -33.26
N ASP A 224 13.05 4.67 -32.18
CA ASP A 224 14.15 5.66 -32.11
C ASP A 224 15.34 5.28 -32.99
N GLU A 225 15.40 4.04 -33.49
CA GLU A 225 16.42 3.62 -34.45
C GLU A 225 16.22 4.27 -35.82
N GLY A 226 15.00 4.73 -36.14
CA GLY A 226 14.65 5.41 -37.38
C GLY A 226 15.06 4.59 -38.61
N GLU A 227 15.92 5.17 -39.45
CA GLU A 227 16.44 4.53 -40.67
C GLU A 227 17.35 3.33 -40.43
N ARG A 228 17.87 3.14 -39.20
CA ARG A 228 18.75 2.01 -38.86
C ARG A 228 17.97 0.76 -38.46
N PHE A 229 16.66 0.88 -38.28
CA PHE A 229 15.83 -0.23 -37.87
C PHE A 229 15.81 -1.32 -38.94
N VAL A 230 16.14 -2.55 -38.53
CA VAL A 230 16.00 -3.74 -39.38
C VAL A 230 14.77 -4.51 -38.91
N PRO A 231 13.75 -4.70 -39.76
CA PRO A 231 12.55 -5.41 -39.36
C PRO A 231 12.84 -6.88 -39.03
N PRO A 232 12.00 -7.52 -38.21
CA PRO A 232 12.13 -8.93 -37.92
C PRO A 232 11.93 -9.77 -39.18
N SER A 233 12.41 -11.02 -39.14
CA SER A 233 12.24 -11.98 -40.23
C SER A 233 10.77 -12.07 -40.66
N ASN A 234 10.54 -12.19 -41.95
CA ASN A 234 9.21 -12.37 -42.54
C ASN A 234 8.94 -13.82 -42.97
N SER A 235 9.77 -14.77 -42.52
CA SER A 235 9.56 -16.18 -42.81
C SER A 235 8.27 -16.67 -42.15
N LEU A 236 7.51 -17.50 -42.87
CA LEU A 236 6.21 -18.01 -42.39
C LEU A 236 6.30 -18.68 -41.01
N PRO A 237 7.34 -19.47 -40.68
CA PRO A 237 7.48 -20.05 -39.34
C PRO A 237 7.67 -18.99 -38.26
N TYR A 238 8.45 -17.94 -38.54
CA TYR A 238 8.67 -16.85 -37.60
C TYR A 238 7.39 -16.05 -37.36
N VAL A 239 6.67 -15.68 -38.43
CA VAL A 239 5.41 -14.94 -38.33
C VAL A 239 4.36 -15.75 -37.58
N SER A 240 4.26 -17.06 -37.86
CA SER A 240 3.35 -17.96 -37.14
C SER A 240 3.68 -18.02 -35.66
N LYS A 241 4.97 -18.11 -35.31
CA LYS A 241 5.41 -18.10 -33.91
C LYS A 241 5.16 -16.75 -33.23
N LEU A 242 5.37 -15.64 -33.93
CA LEU A 242 5.08 -14.30 -33.42
C LEU A 242 3.58 -14.13 -33.15
N GLN A 243 2.71 -14.61 -34.04
CA GLN A 243 1.26 -14.61 -33.83
C GLN A 243 0.85 -15.44 -32.60
N GLU A 244 1.46 -16.62 -32.42
CA GLU A 244 1.24 -17.44 -31.22
C GLU A 244 1.64 -16.70 -29.95
N LEU A 245 2.83 -16.08 -29.92
CA LEU A 245 3.31 -15.31 -28.77
C LEU A 245 2.45 -14.09 -28.45
N VAL A 246 2.00 -13.34 -29.46
CA VAL A 246 1.10 -12.18 -29.26
C VAL A 246 -0.25 -12.64 -28.70
N LYS A 247 -0.75 -13.79 -29.14
CA LYS A 247 -1.97 -14.39 -28.59
C LYS A 247 -1.79 -14.86 -27.15
N GLU A 248 -0.64 -15.46 -26.82
CA GLU A 248 -0.29 -15.83 -25.45
C GLU A 248 -0.21 -14.60 -24.53
N GLU A 249 0.46 -13.53 -24.96
CA GLU A 249 0.53 -12.28 -24.17
C GLU A 249 -0.86 -11.65 -23.98
N ALA A 250 -1.71 -11.66 -25.00
CA ALA A 250 -3.09 -11.18 -24.87
C ALA A 250 -3.89 -12.00 -23.84
N ALA A 251 -3.67 -13.33 -23.77
CA ALA A 251 -4.27 -14.18 -22.76
C ALA A 251 -3.73 -13.85 -21.35
N ILE A 252 -2.43 -13.61 -21.21
CA ILE A 252 -1.82 -13.20 -19.94
C ILE A 252 -2.36 -11.83 -19.50
N ARG A 253 -2.47 -10.84 -20.40
CA ARG A 253 -3.05 -9.52 -20.11
C ARG A 253 -4.48 -9.64 -19.58
N SER A 254 -5.30 -10.49 -20.21
CA SER A 254 -6.67 -10.77 -19.74
C SER A 254 -6.66 -11.43 -18.35
N ALA A 255 -5.78 -12.42 -18.13
CA ALA A 255 -5.63 -13.08 -16.83
C ALA A 255 -5.16 -12.12 -15.72
N ARG A 256 -4.21 -11.21 -16.01
CA ARG A 256 -3.79 -10.13 -15.10
C ARG A 256 -4.97 -9.26 -14.71
N LYS A 257 -5.76 -8.78 -15.68
CA LYS A 257 -6.96 -7.98 -15.41
C LYS A 257 -7.97 -8.74 -14.55
N GLN A 258 -8.30 -9.98 -14.90
CA GLN A 258 -9.23 -10.78 -14.11
C GLN A 258 -8.75 -11.00 -12.68
N ARG A 259 -7.45 -11.30 -12.49
CA ARG A 259 -6.86 -11.46 -11.16
C ARG A 259 -6.90 -10.16 -10.37
N PHE A 260 -6.52 -9.04 -10.98
CA PHE A 260 -6.55 -7.73 -10.33
C PHE A 260 -7.97 -7.33 -9.92
N LEU A 261 -8.97 -7.66 -10.73
CA LEU A 261 -10.37 -7.34 -10.47
C LEU A 261 -11.07 -8.36 -9.57
N SER A 262 -10.38 -9.37 -9.02
CA SER A 262 -10.96 -10.35 -8.11
C SER A 262 -10.77 -9.97 -6.65
N ALA A 263 -11.71 -10.32 -5.76
CA ALA A 263 -11.59 -10.04 -4.32
C ALA A 263 -10.30 -10.59 -3.68
N ASP A 264 -9.70 -11.63 -4.26
CA ASP A 264 -8.48 -12.29 -3.77
C ASP A 264 -7.18 -11.54 -4.05
N PHE A 265 -7.18 -10.55 -4.95
CA PHE A 265 -5.99 -9.75 -5.16
C PHE A 265 -5.72 -8.86 -3.95
N ALA A 266 -4.50 -8.94 -3.44
CA ALA A 266 -4.03 -8.20 -2.29
C ALA A 266 -2.85 -7.30 -2.69
N VAL A 267 -2.94 -6.02 -2.32
CA VAL A 267 -1.83 -5.08 -2.47
C VAL A 267 -0.64 -5.63 -1.65
N GLY A 268 0.51 -5.79 -2.30
CA GLY A 268 1.71 -6.40 -1.71
C GLY A 268 1.83 -7.93 -1.89
N ASN A 269 0.83 -8.59 -2.45
CA ASN A 269 0.91 -9.99 -2.90
C ASN A 269 0.10 -10.17 -4.19
N ALA A 270 0.57 -9.50 -5.25
CA ALA A 270 -0.11 -9.49 -6.54
C ALA A 270 -0.18 -10.89 -7.19
N GLY A 271 0.81 -11.74 -6.90
CA GLY A 271 0.95 -13.07 -7.48
C GLY A 271 1.83 -13.09 -8.74
N PRO A 272 2.07 -14.28 -9.31
CA PRO A 272 3.08 -14.49 -10.36
C PRO A 272 2.70 -13.92 -11.73
N LEU A 273 1.45 -13.49 -11.93
CA LEU A 273 1.01 -12.86 -13.18
C LEU A 273 1.48 -11.40 -13.31
N PHE A 274 1.95 -10.81 -12.22
CA PHE A 274 2.36 -9.41 -12.15
C PHE A 274 3.87 -9.28 -12.01
N PRO A 275 4.43 -8.10 -12.34
CA PRO A 275 5.84 -7.83 -12.13
C PRO A 275 6.25 -8.12 -10.68
N ALA A 276 7.41 -8.75 -10.51
CA ALA A 276 7.91 -9.07 -9.16
C ALA A 276 8.11 -7.82 -8.28
N SER A 277 8.31 -6.64 -8.88
CA SER A 277 8.38 -5.35 -8.17
C SER A 277 7.09 -4.97 -7.42
N TRP A 278 5.94 -5.54 -7.80
CA TRP A 278 4.66 -5.24 -7.12
C TRP A 278 4.52 -5.99 -5.79
N THR A 279 5.36 -7.00 -5.57
CA THR A 279 5.40 -7.78 -4.35
C THR A 279 6.68 -7.38 -3.60
N PRO A 280 6.59 -6.72 -2.43
CA PRO A 280 7.76 -6.31 -1.68
C PRO A 280 8.71 -7.50 -1.45
N SER A 281 9.97 -7.35 -1.88
CA SER A 281 10.99 -8.40 -1.79
C SER A 281 11.41 -8.71 -0.35
N LEU A 282 11.14 -7.79 0.58
CA LEU A 282 11.28 -7.95 2.02
C LEU A 282 9.91 -7.80 2.68
N GLY A 283 9.13 -8.87 2.64
CA GLY A 283 8.06 -9.06 3.61
C GLY A 283 8.71 -9.36 4.96
N VAL A 284 8.86 -8.36 5.83
CA VAL A 284 9.04 -8.65 7.25
C VAL A 284 7.78 -9.40 7.65
N ALA A 285 7.90 -10.72 7.83
CA ALA A 285 6.84 -11.53 8.38
C ALA A 285 6.70 -11.13 9.85
N THR A 286 6.13 -9.96 10.12
CA THR A 286 5.51 -9.67 11.41
C THR A 286 4.48 -10.77 11.59
N GLY A 287 4.77 -11.72 12.48
CA GLY A 287 3.96 -12.92 12.73
C GLY A 287 2.55 -12.64 13.24
N GLU A 288 2.15 -11.38 13.29
CA GLU A 288 0.79 -10.93 13.46
C GLU A 288 0.19 -10.69 12.08
N ARG A 289 -0.80 -11.52 11.71
CA ARG A 289 -1.67 -11.28 10.55
C ARG A 289 -2.01 -9.79 10.56
N PRO A 290 -1.64 -8.99 9.54
CA PRO A 290 -1.75 -7.54 9.61
C PRO A 290 -3.17 -7.19 10.02
N ALA A 291 -3.30 -6.65 11.24
CA ALA A 291 -4.57 -6.25 11.81
C ALA A 291 -5.16 -5.20 10.86
N GLY A 292 -6.22 -5.56 10.14
CA GLY A 292 -6.83 -4.70 9.13
C GLY A 292 -6.80 -5.22 7.69
N VAL A 293 -6.47 -6.49 7.43
CA VAL A 293 -7.00 -7.13 6.21
C VAL A 293 -8.50 -7.31 6.47
N PRO A 294 -9.40 -6.56 5.82
CA PRO A 294 -10.82 -6.67 6.05
C PRO A 294 -11.26 -8.10 5.76
N GLU A 295 -12.01 -8.72 6.66
CA GLU A 295 -12.61 -10.03 6.41
C GLU A 295 -13.58 -9.91 5.22
N GLY A 296 -13.11 -10.33 4.04
CA GLY A 296 -13.92 -10.43 2.82
C GLY A 296 -14.18 -9.09 2.12
N LEU A 297 -13.65 -8.93 0.91
CA LEU A 297 -14.14 -7.89 -0.02
C LEU A 297 -15.40 -8.41 -0.72
N HIS A 298 -16.51 -7.70 -0.57
CA HIS A 298 -17.79 -8.06 -1.18
C HIS A 298 -18.02 -7.29 -2.48
N PRO A 299 -18.26 -7.97 -3.62
CA PRO A 299 -18.44 -7.29 -4.91
C PRO A 299 -19.71 -6.43 -4.92
N ARG A 300 -19.58 -5.19 -5.41
CA ARG A 300 -20.64 -4.16 -5.50
C ARG A 300 -20.77 -3.61 -6.93
N PRO A 301 -21.21 -4.44 -7.89
CA PRO A 301 -21.35 -3.98 -9.28
C PRO A 301 -22.38 -2.85 -9.42
N ASP A 302 -23.32 -2.73 -8.47
CA ASP A 302 -24.29 -1.65 -8.37
C ASP A 302 -23.65 -0.26 -8.22
N TYR A 303 -22.39 -0.19 -7.80
CA TYR A 303 -21.67 1.08 -7.60
C TYR A 303 -20.78 1.48 -8.78
N LYS A 304 -20.81 0.76 -9.92
CA LYS A 304 -19.86 0.98 -11.02
C LYS A 304 -19.90 2.41 -11.60
N GLU A 305 -21.10 2.93 -11.90
CA GLU A 305 -21.28 4.28 -12.47
C GLU A 305 -20.85 5.39 -11.51
N ASP A 306 -21.17 5.19 -10.24
CA ASP A 306 -20.86 6.09 -9.15
C ASP A 306 -19.35 6.06 -8.85
N ALA A 307 -18.72 4.89 -8.85
CA ALA A 307 -17.28 4.75 -8.69
C ALA A 307 -16.48 5.50 -9.78
N ALA A 308 -16.99 5.61 -11.01
CA ALA A 308 -16.35 6.39 -12.07
C ALA A 308 -16.27 7.90 -11.76
N ARG A 309 -17.14 8.41 -10.88
CA ARG A 309 -17.05 9.79 -10.37
C ARG A 309 -16.05 9.89 -9.22
N LEU A 310 -16.01 8.88 -8.38
CA LEU A 310 -15.13 8.81 -7.22
C LEU A 310 -13.66 8.84 -7.65
N ILE A 311 -13.27 8.04 -8.64
CA ILE A 311 -11.87 7.98 -9.14
C ILE A 311 -11.36 9.31 -9.70
N LYS A 312 -12.25 10.22 -10.14
CA LYS A 312 -11.86 11.56 -10.62
C LYS A 312 -11.43 12.52 -9.51
N THR A 313 -11.78 12.20 -8.26
CA THR A 313 -11.54 13.07 -7.09
C THR A 313 -10.66 12.42 -6.03
N ALA A 314 -10.60 11.08 -6.00
CA ALA A 314 -9.81 10.32 -5.05
C ALA A 314 -8.36 10.14 -5.54
N THR A 315 -7.42 10.06 -4.60
CA THR A 315 -6.05 9.65 -4.89
C THR A 315 -5.95 8.12 -4.76
N PRO A 316 -5.34 7.41 -5.72
CA PRO A 316 -5.19 5.97 -5.62
C PRO A 316 -4.23 5.59 -4.48
N THR A 317 -4.57 4.56 -3.72
CA THR A 317 -3.69 3.96 -2.68
C THR A 317 -2.70 2.96 -3.26
N PHE A 318 -2.97 2.49 -4.48
CA PHE A 318 -2.10 1.63 -5.27
C PHE A 318 -2.19 2.11 -6.71
N ASP A 319 -1.05 2.32 -7.36
CA ASP A 319 -0.99 2.82 -8.73
C ASP A 319 0.28 2.29 -9.40
N GLU A 320 0.14 1.21 -10.16
CA GLU A 320 1.27 0.51 -10.77
C GLU A 320 1.02 0.26 -12.25
N LYS A 321 2.11 0.05 -13.01
CA LYS A 321 2.08 -0.27 -14.44
C LYS A 321 2.77 -1.59 -14.73
N THR A 322 2.24 -2.34 -15.69
CA THR A 322 2.88 -3.53 -16.26
C THR A 322 3.73 -3.16 -17.47
N GLU A 323 4.54 -4.10 -17.95
CA GLU A 323 5.47 -3.93 -19.07
C GLU A 323 4.75 -3.59 -20.39
N ASP A 324 3.50 -4.04 -20.54
CA ASP A 324 2.63 -3.71 -21.66
C ASP A 324 1.97 -2.32 -21.56
N GLY A 325 2.34 -1.52 -20.56
CA GLY A 325 1.83 -0.18 -20.33
C GLY A 325 0.46 -0.12 -19.65
N THR A 326 -0.19 -1.27 -19.37
CA THR A 326 -1.47 -1.28 -18.65
C THR A 326 -1.26 -0.78 -17.22
N ARG A 327 -2.03 0.24 -16.83
CA ARG A 327 -1.99 0.83 -15.48
C ARG A 327 -3.12 0.29 -14.63
N PHE A 328 -2.82 -0.10 -13.40
CA PHE A 328 -3.74 -0.69 -12.46
C PHE A 328 -3.79 0.15 -11.21
N ARG A 329 -4.99 0.60 -10.82
CA ARG A 329 -5.16 1.46 -9.65
C ARG A 329 -6.21 0.94 -8.68
N VAL A 330 -5.89 1.03 -7.39
CA VAL A 330 -6.83 0.77 -6.29
C VAL A 330 -7.08 2.08 -5.55
N TYR A 331 -8.34 2.46 -5.42
CA TYR A 331 -8.80 3.60 -4.63
C TYR A 331 -9.54 3.07 -3.41
N ARG A 332 -9.19 3.55 -2.22
CA ARG A 332 -9.87 3.21 -0.97
C ARG A 332 -10.50 4.46 -0.39
N VAL A 333 -11.83 4.48 -0.30
CA VAL A 333 -12.60 5.61 0.25
C VAL A 333 -13.62 5.07 1.23
N GLY A 334 -13.35 5.26 2.52
CA GLY A 334 -14.14 4.65 3.60
C GLY A 334 -14.12 3.14 3.51
N ASN A 335 -15.31 2.54 3.42
CA ASN A 335 -15.50 1.07 3.32
C ASN A 335 -15.54 0.56 1.86
N ILE A 336 -15.27 1.42 0.88
CA ILE A 336 -15.34 1.07 -0.54
C ILE A 336 -13.92 0.99 -1.13
N GLU A 337 -13.65 -0.11 -1.83
CA GLU A 337 -12.45 -0.29 -2.65
C GLU A 337 -12.86 -0.31 -4.13
N VAL A 338 -12.35 0.65 -4.91
CA VAL A 338 -12.55 0.71 -6.36
C VAL A 338 -11.28 0.30 -7.06
N ARG A 339 -11.38 -0.67 -7.96
CA ARG A 339 -10.28 -1.13 -8.80
C ARG A 339 -10.53 -0.75 -10.24
N SER A 340 -9.53 -0.11 -10.83
CA SER A 340 -9.60 0.39 -12.20
C SER A 340 -8.37 -0.04 -12.99
N THR A 341 -8.56 -0.13 -14.30
CA THR A 341 -7.50 -0.42 -15.26
C THR A 341 -7.52 0.61 -16.36
N GLN A 342 -6.35 1.01 -16.84
CA GLN A 342 -6.20 1.91 -17.98
C GLN A 342 -5.24 1.26 -18.96
N GLU A 343 -5.72 0.91 -20.15
CA GLU A 343 -4.85 0.49 -21.25
C GLU A 343 -4.08 1.71 -21.77
N LEU A 344 -3.01 1.44 -22.52
CA LEU A 344 -2.22 2.49 -23.13
C LEU A 344 -3.09 3.30 -24.09
N ASP A 345 -3.04 4.62 -23.95
CA ASP A 345 -3.84 5.58 -24.72
C ASP A 345 -5.38 5.42 -24.57
N SER A 346 -5.86 4.65 -23.57
CA SER A 346 -7.28 4.55 -23.25
C SER A 346 -7.66 5.43 -22.07
N GLU A 347 -8.97 5.69 -21.94
CA GLU A 347 -9.52 6.21 -20.68
C GLU A 347 -9.43 5.14 -19.58
N GLU A 348 -9.40 5.60 -18.33
CA GLU A 348 -9.42 4.73 -17.16
C GLU A 348 -10.82 4.13 -16.97
N ASP A 349 -10.90 2.81 -16.93
CA ASP A 349 -12.15 2.07 -16.71
C ASP A 349 -12.21 1.48 -15.31
N VAL A 350 -13.36 1.64 -14.64
CA VAL A 350 -13.62 0.97 -13.37
C VAL A 350 -13.91 -0.49 -13.67
N GLY A 351 -13.02 -1.39 -13.26
CA GLY A 351 -13.19 -2.82 -13.52
C GLY A 351 -13.99 -3.52 -12.42
N ALA A 352 -13.80 -3.14 -11.16
CA ALA A 352 -14.48 -3.74 -10.01
C ALA A 352 -14.65 -2.75 -8.86
N VAL A 353 -15.73 -2.94 -8.09
CA VAL A 353 -15.99 -2.19 -6.87
C VAL A 353 -16.29 -3.20 -5.77
N PHE A 354 -15.70 -3.00 -4.60
CA PHE A 354 -15.87 -3.84 -3.44
C PHE A 354 -16.28 -3.02 -2.22
N SER A 355 -17.00 -3.66 -1.29
CA SER A 355 -17.21 -3.14 0.06
C SER A 355 -16.52 -4.04 1.08
N THR A 356 -15.95 -3.46 2.12
CA THR A 356 -15.42 -4.19 3.28
C THR A 356 -16.52 -4.66 4.23
N ARG A 357 -17.75 -4.18 4.05
CA ARG A 357 -18.91 -4.66 4.79
C ARG A 357 -19.64 -5.69 3.93
N ALA A 358 -20.00 -6.81 4.56
CA ALA A 358 -20.95 -7.74 3.95
C ALA A 358 -22.22 -6.97 3.58
N ALA A 359 -22.72 -7.19 2.36
CA ALA A 359 -24.06 -6.74 2.04
C ALA A 359 -24.98 -7.31 3.11
N ALA A 360 -25.64 -6.45 3.89
CA ALA A 360 -26.64 -6.86 4.87
C ALA A 360 -27.56 -7.85 4.15
N GLY A 361 -27.51 -9.12 4.58
CA GLY A 361 -27.86 -10.25 3.74
C GLY A 361 -29.21 -10.01 3.05
N THR A 362 -29.20 -9.86 1.72
CA THR A 362 -30.42 -9.89 0.93
C THR A 362 -30.96 -11.31 0.98
N THR A 363 -31.62 -11.69 2.07
CA THR A 363 -32.44 -12.90 2.12
C THR A 363 -33.61 -12.66 1.18
N SER A 364 -33.40 -13.04 -0.08
CA SER A 364 -34.34 -12.93 -1.18
C SER A 364 -35.50 -13.90 -0.96
N THR A 365 -36.51 -13.48 -0.22
CA THR A 365 -37.87 -13.96 -0.43
C THR A 365 -38.80 -12.76 -0.34
N GLU A 366 -39.51 -12.53 -1.45
CA GLU A 366 -40.24 -11.33 -1.87
C GLU A 366 -41.38 -10.85 -0.97
N GLU A 367 -41.48 -11.31 0.27
CA GLU A 367 -42.50 -10.87 1.21
C GLU A 367 -41.95 -10.90 2.64
N CYS A 368 -41.12 -9.93 3.04
CA CYS A 368 -40.67 -9.87 4.43
C CYS A 368 -40.49 -8.43 4.90
N TRP A 369 -41.52 -7.96 5.61
CA TRP A 369 -41.49 -7.17 6.83
C TRP A 369 -40.09 -6.65 7.18
N SER A 370 -39.96 -5.32 7.32
CA SER A 370 -38.77 -4.63 7.86
C SER A 370 -37.98 -5.55 8.79
N THR A 371 -36.85 -6.07 8.31
CA THR A 371 -35.96 -6.95 9.11
C THR A 371 -35.60 -6.27 10.42
N ILE A 372 -35.55 -4.94 10.36
CA ILE A 372 -35.45 -4.05 11.50
C ILE A 372 -36.71 -4.20 12.36
N ALA A 373 -36.55 -4.93 13.46
CA ALA A 373 -37.63 -5.04 14.41
C ALA A 373 -37.81 -3.66 15.06
N LYS A 374 -39.07 -3.28 15.30
CA LYS A 374 -39.40 -2.02 16.00
C LYS A 374 -38.74 -1.91 17.39
N VAL A 375 -38.24 -3.03 17.91
CA VAL A 375 -37.62 -3.19 19.23
C VAL A 375 -36.10 -3.14 19.19
N ASP A 376 -35.48 -3.09 18.00
CA ASP A 376 -34.03 -2.97 17.88
C ASP A 376 -33.55 -1.66 18.51
N HIS A 377 -32.39 -1.71 19.14
CA HIS A 377 -31.81 -0.53 19.79
C HIS A 377 -30.95 0.21 18.78
N VAL A 378 -31.08 1.54 18.75
CA VAL A 378 -30.18 2.41 18.01
C VAL A 378 -28.94 2.62 18.86
N VAL A 379 -27.80 2.15 18.37
CA VAL A 379 -26.51 2.27 19.07
C VAL A 379 -25.76 3.53 18.64
N LYS A 380 -26.06 4.10 17.47
CA LYS A 380 -25.38 5.31 17.01
C LYS A 380 -26.25 6.13 16.06
N VAL A 381 -26.13 7.45 16.18
CA VAL A 381 -26.74 8.40 15.26
C VAL A 381 -25.67 9.32 14.68
N SER A 382 -25.71 9.55 13.38
CA SER A 382 -24.73 10.38 12.67
C SER A 382 -25.41 11.27 11.64
N GLU A 383 -25.13 12.57 11.67
CA GLU A 383 -25.60 13.53 10.67
C GLU A 383 -24.52 13.74 9.61
N TYR A 384 -24.92 13.63 8.34
CA TYR A 384 -24.05 13.74 7.18
C TYR A 384 -24.42 14.93 6.30
N VAL A 385 -23.42 15.45 5.58
CA VAL A 385 -23.61 16.37 4.46
C VAL A 385 -22.85 15.88 3.25
N GLU A 386 -23.52 15.84 2.10
CA GLU A 386 -22.93 15.48 0.81
C GLU A 386 -23.10 16.60 -0.21
N LYS A 387 -22.16 16.70 -1.16
CA LYS A 387 -22.30 17.57 -2.35
C LYS A 387 -22.90 16.73 -3.48
N THR A 388 -24.06 17.14 -3.97
CA THR A 388 -24.68 16.52 -5.15
C THR A 388 -24.06 17.04 -6.46
N LEU A 389 -24.32 16.35 -7.58
CA LEU A 389 -23.87 16.78 -8.92
C LEU A 389 -24.26 18.22 -9.26
N ASN A 390 -25.45 18.65 -8.82
CA ASN A 390 -25.95 20.01 -9.06
C ASN A 390 -25.37 21.01 -8.04
N GLU A 391 -24.25 20.68 -7.41
CA GLU A 391 -23.55 21.41 -6.35
C GLU A 391 -24.37 21.73 -5.09
N ALA A 392 -25.62 21.29 -5.03
CA ALA A 392 -26.46 21.46 -3.85
C ALA A 392 -26.00 20.51 -2.75
N ARG A 393 -26.00 21.02 -1.51
CA ARG A 393 -25.73 20.22 -0.32
C ARG A 393 -26.99 19.44 0.05
N ARG A 394 -26.85 18.15 0.29
CA ARG A 394 -27.89 17.32 0.92
C ARG A 394 -27.46 16.98 2.34
N PHE A 395 -28.44 16.94 3.23
CA PHE A 395 -28.24 16.64 4.64
C PHE A 395 -29.16 15.49 5.02
N TYR A 396 -28.63 14.52 5.75
CA TYR A 396 -29.37 13.34 6.15
C TYR A 396 -28.81 12.81 7.48
N VAL A 397 -29.62 12.04 8.19
CA VAL A 397 -29.25 11.38 9.43
C VAL A 397 -29.27 9.88 9.21
N VAL A 398 -28.22 9.21 9.68
CA VAL A 398 -28.10 7.76 9.68
C VAL A 398 -28.16 7.25 11.11
N LEU A 399 -29.02 6.27 11.35
CA LEU A 399 -29.10 5.51 12.59
C LEU A 399 -28.53 4.12 12.35
N GLU A 400 -27.62 3.67 13.21
CA GLU A 400 -27.05 2.32 13.22
C GLU A 400 -27.68 1.57 14.40
N THR A 401 -28.21 0.37 14.15
CA THR A 401 -28.84 -0.48 15.18
C THR A 401 -27.84 -1.46 15.78
N ASP A 402 -28.18 -2.06 16.91
CA ASP A 402 -27.42 -3.13 17.56
C ASP A 402 -27.28 -4.40 16.69
N GLN A 403 -28.18 -4.60 15.72
CA GLN A 403 -28.10 -5.66 14.71
C GLN A 403 -27.24 -5.27 13.49
N GLY A 404 -26.69 -4.06 13.44
CA GLY A 404 -25.90 -3.56 12.32
C GLY A 404 -26.73 -3.02 11.15
N ASP A 405 -28.05 -2.92 11.29
CA ASP A 405 -28.91 -2.29 10.29
C ASP A 405 -28.71 -0.77 10.26
N MET A 406 -28.89 -0.19 9.07
CA MET A 406 -28.69 1.22 8.83
C MET A 406 -29.99 1.86 8.36
N ILE A 407 -30.47 2.87 9.09
CA ILE A 407 -31.67 3.61 8.75
C ILE A 407 -31.28 5.03 8.36
N VAL A 408 -31.82 5.52 7.24
CA VAL A 408 -31.61 6.89 6.79
C VAL A 408 -32.91 7.66 6.91
N THR A 409 -32.83 8.84 7.52
CA THR A 409 -33.89 9.83 7.41
C THR A 409 -33.38 11.15 6.84
N GLU A 410 -34.09 11.65 5.84
CA GLU A 410 -33.74 12.89 5.16
C GLU A 410 -34.98 13.60 4.63
N LYS A 411 -34.88 14.91 4.43
CA LYS A 411 -35.87 15.69 3.70
C LYS A 411 -35.34 16.00 2.31
N CYS A 412 -35.98 15.45 1.29
CA CYS A 412 -35.63 15.61 -0.10
C CYS A 412 -35.99 17.04 -0.61
N LYS A 413 -35.47 17.40 -1.79
CA LYS A 413 -35.68 18.74 -2.39
C LYS A 413 -37.15 19.04 -2.71
N ASP A 414 -37.91 17.99 -3.01
CA ASP A 414 -39.36 17.99 -3.22
C ASP A 414 -40.16 18.16 -1.92
N GLN A 415 -39.48 18.42 -0.80
CA GLN A 415 -40.03 18.54 0.56
C GLN A 415 -40.53 17.23 1.17
N THR A 416 -40.39 16.11 0.46
CA THR A 416 -40.76 14.78 0.97
C THR A 416 -39.74 14.35 2.03
N VAL A 417 -40.23 13.87 3.18
CA VAL A 417 -39.37 13.25 4.18
C VAL A 417 -39.33 11.75 3.95
N VAL A 418 -38.12 11.22 3.81
CA VAL A 418 -37.85 9.81 3.57
C VAL A 418 -37.38 9.14 4.87
N TRP A 419 -37.86 7.91 5.07
CA TRP A 419 -37.36 6.96 6.06
C TRP A 419 -37.02 5.68 5.29
N ALA A 420 -35.74 5.41 5.09
CA ALA A 420 -35.27 4.27 4.31
C ALA A 420 -34.46 3.35 5.20
N GLU A 421 -34.87 2.08 5.25
CA GLU A 421 -34.21 1.03 6.00
C GLU A 421 -33.27 0.28 5.05
N ASN A 422 -31.99 0.17 5.42
CA ASN A 422 -30.91 -0.40 4.62
C ASN A 422 -30.90 0.08 3.15
N PRO A 423 -30.91 1.40 2.87
CA PRO A 423 -30.96 1.87 1.49
C PRO A 423 -29.72 1.40 0.72
N SER A 424 -29.94 0.86 -0.47
CA SER A 424 -28.86 0.57 -1.41
C SER A 424 -28.07 1.86 -1.70
N GLY A 425 -26.75 1.74 -1.85
CA GLY A 425 -25.92 2.92 -2.07
C GLY A 425 -25.46 3.63 -0.80
N LEU A 426 -25.98 3.33 0.40
CA LEU A 426 -25.65 4.12 1.59
C LEU A 426 -24.15 4.17 1.90
N GLU A 427 -23.44 3.06 1.72
CA GLU A 427 -22.00 3.00 1.98
C GLU A 427 -21.21 3.89 1.03
N TYR A 428 -21.54 3.84 -0.26
CA TYR A 428 -20.96 4.71 -1.28
C TYR A 428 -21.31 6.19 -1.00
N ARG A 429 -22.57 6.44 -0.65
CA ARG A 429 -23.06 7.78 -0.30
C ARG A 429 -22.30 8.34 0.90
N ASN A 430 -22.12 7.55 1.96
CA ASN A 430 -21.39 7.94 3.17
C ASN A 430 -19.90 8.16 2.88
N SER A 431 -19.30 7.45 1.92
CA SER A 431 -17.90 7.62 1.56
C SER A 431 -17.62 8.95 0.85
N LEU A 432 -18.63 9.51 0.18
CA LEU A 432 -18.59 10.85 -0.42
C LEU A 432 -19.05 11.98 0.54
N ALA A 433 -19.70 11.62 1.64
CA ALA A 433 -20.27 12.56 2.57
C ALA A 433 -19.28 12.93 3.69
N LYS A 434 -19.47 14.10 4.27
CA LYS A 434 -18.80 14.53 5.49
C LYS A 434 -19.73 14.32 6.69
N VAL A 435 -19.22 13.64 7.71
CA VAL A 435 -19.89 13.58 9.03
C VAL A 435 -19.84 14.98 9.66
N ILE A 436 -21.00 15.57 9.94
CA ILE A 436 -21.09 16.83 10.69
C ILE A 436 -20.96 16.58 12.19
N ARG A 437 -21.65 15.54 12.67
CA ARG A 437 -21.71 15.16 14.07
C ARG A 437 -22.15 13.70 14.21
N SER A 438 -21.78 13.09 15.32
CA SER A 438 -22.13 11.71 15.65
C SER A 438 -22.26 11.57 17.16
N ALA A 439 -23.20 10.75 17.60
CA ALA A 439 -23.40 10.42 19.00
C ALA A 439 -23.62 8.91 19.16
N ASP A 440 -23.06 8.40 20.25
CA ASP A 440 -23.19 7.02 20.69
C ASP A 440 -24.40 6.90 21.63
N LEU A 441 -25.20 5.87 21.40
CA LEU A 441 -26.49 5.62 22.02
C LEU A 441 -26.59 4.20 22.62
N GLU A 442 -25.51 3.41 22.63
CA GLU A 442 -25.49 2.00 23.08
C GLU A 442 -26.16 1.81 24.47
N ASP A 443 -25.87 2.70 25.43
CA ASP A 443 -26.38 2.63 26.81
C ASP A 443 -27.75 3.30 27.04
N THR A 444 -28.41 3.78 25.99
CA THR A 444 -29.61 4.61 26.14
C THR A 444 -30.91 3.80 26.12
N GLY A 445 -30.86 2.55 25.64
CA GLY A 445 -32.06 1.75 25.38
C GLY A 445 -33.00 2.38 24.35
N PHE A 446 -32.51 3.32 23.53
CA PHE A 446 -33.29 4.05 22.56
C PHE A 446 -33.65 3.15 21.37
N GLN A 447 -34.94 2.96 21.11
CA GLN A 447 -35.41 1.98 20.12
C GLN A 447 -35.78 2.62 18.78
N VAL A 448 -35.74 1.83 17.71
CA VAL A 448 -36.15 2.26 16.35
C VAL A 448 -37.59 2.81 16.34
N ARG A 449 -38.51 2.26 17.14
CA ARG A 449 -39.88 2.79 17.28
C ARG A 449 -39.91 4.23 17.79
N ASP A 450 -39.01 4.59 18.70
CA ASP A 450 -38.95 5.93 19.29
C ASP A 450 -38.37 6.91 18.25
N ALA A 451 -37.34 6.49 17.52
CA ALA A 451 -36.79 7.24 16.40
C ALA A 451 -37.85 7.56 15.33
N LYS A 452 -38.69 6.58 14.98
CA LYS A 452 -39.77 6.73 14.00
C LYS A 452 -40.89 7.64 14.51
N ARG A 453 -41.20 7.60 15.82
CA ARG A 453 -42.14 8.54 16.45
C ARG A 453 -41.62 9.97 16.35
N ILE A 454 -40.36 10.20 16.71
CA ILE A 454 -39.70 11.53 16.63
C ILE A 454 -39.70 12.05 15.19
N GLN A 455 -39.37 11.19 14.22
CA GLN A 455 -39.44 11.58 12.80
C GLN A 455 -40.84 12.06 12.40
N LYS A 456 -41.89 11.38 12.84
CA LYS A 456 -43.28 11.78 12.55
C LYS A 456 -43.63 13.12 13.20
N GLU A 457 -43.29 13.30 14.46
CA GLU A 457 -43.49 14.58 15.19
C GLU A 457 -42.77 15.74 14.49
N LEU A 458 -41.55 15.51 14.00
CA LEU A 458 -40.79 16.51 13.25
C LEU A 458 -41.41 16.83 11.89
N VAL A 459 -41.93 15.84 11.17
CA VAL A 459 -42.65 16.05 9.91
C VAL A 459 -43.87 16.95 10.14
N GLU A 460 -44.63 16.68 11.20
CA GLU A 460 -45.81 17.47 11.58
C GLU A 460 -45.44 18.90 12.01
N ALA A 461 -44.37 19.07 12.80
CA ALA A 461 -43.93 20.37 13.31
C ALA A 461 -43.26 21.25 12.23
N CYS A 462 -42.44 20.66 11.36
CA CYS A 462 -41.64 21.39 10.37
C CYS A 462 -42.47 21.94 9.20
N GLY A 463 -43.55 21.24 8.83
CA GLY A 463 -44.32 21.48 7.62
C GLY A 463 -43.44 21.70 6.38
N ASN A 464 -43.95 22.50 5.42
CA ASN A 464 -43.25 22.80 4.17
C ASN A 464 -42.18 23.90 4.29
N ARG A 465 -41.96 24.48 5.49
CA ARG A 465 -41.08 25.67 5.66
C ARG A 465 -39.66 25.31 6.08
N CYS A 466 -39.45 24.13 6.64
CA CYS A 466 -38.14 23.70 7.13
C CYS A 466 -37.22 23.30 5.97
N SER A 467 -36.00 23.85 5.92
CA SER A 467 -34.98 23.44 4.95
C SER A 467 -34.49 22.02 5.22
N CYS A 468 -33.91 21.33 4.23
CA CYS A 468 -33.34 19.99 4.41
C CYS A 468 -32.28 19.94 5.53
N LYS A 469 -31.49 21.03 5.66
CA LYS A 469 -30.48 21.20 6.71
C LYS A 469 -31.11 21.31 8.11
N HIS A 470 -32.18 22.09 8.23
CA HIS A 470 -32.86 22.23 9.52
C HIS A 470 -33.54 20.92 9.92
N TYR A 471 -34.17 20.22 8.96
CA TYR A 471 -34.74 18.90 9.21
C TYR A 471 -33.70 17.90 9.72
N SER A 472 -32.55 17.75 9.04
CA SER A 472 -31.51 16.80 9.49
C SER A 472 -30.99 17.15 10.88
N HIS A 473 -30.82 18.44 11.15
CA HIS A 473 -30.34 18.94 12.43
C HIS A 473 -31.33 18.66 13.56
N ASP A 474 -32.61 18.98 13.35
CA ASP A 474 -33.69 18.76 14.31
C ASP A 474 -33.96 17.26 14.49
N ALA A 475 -33.84 16.45 13.43
CA ALA A 475 -33.87 15.01 13.51
C ALA A 475 -32.73 14.46 14.37
N PHE A 476 -31.49 14.88 14.10
CA PHE A 476 -30.34 14.46 14.92
C PHE A 476 -30.55 14.83 16.39
N LEU A 477 -30.93 16.08 16.69
CA LEU A 477 -31.16 16.53 18.06
C LEU A 477 -32.35 15.83 18.72
N GLY A 478 -33.43 15.59 17.97
CA GLY A 478 -34.61 14.87 18.47
C GLY A 478 -34.29 13.43 18.86
N LEU A 479 -33.38 12.78 18.13
CA LEU A 479 -32.93 11.40 18.36
C LEU A 479 -31.97 11.25 19.55
N LEU A 480 -31.39 12.35 20.05
CA LEU A 480 -30.54 12.28 21.24
C LEU A 480 -31.38 12.14 22.52
N PRO A 481 -30.91 11.41 23.54
CA PRO A 481 -31.45 11.55 24.89
C PRO A 481 -31.16 12.96 25.41
N ALA A 482 -32.03 13.47 26.28
CA ALA A 482 -31.93 14.83 26.82
C ALA A 482 -30.52 15.12 27.39
N ARG A 483 -29.93 14.19 28.14
CA ARG A 483 -28.58 14.31 28.73
C ARG A 483 -27.46 14.65 27.74
N LEU A 484 -27.64 14.40 26.44
CA LEU A 484 -26.66 14.69 25.39
C LEU A 484 -26.97 15.98 24.61
N LYS A 485 -28.09 16.66 24.92
CA LYS A 485 -28.50 17.92 24.30
C LYS A 485 -28.00 19.09 25.13
N ALA A 486 -27.70 20.19 24.44
CA ALA A 486 -27.61 21.49 25.10
C ALA A 486 -28.99 21.90 25.63
N PHE A 487 -29.05 22.69 26.70
CA PHE A 487 -30.30 23.11 27.33
C PHE A 487 -31.25 23.79 26.35
N GLY A 488 -30.71 24.60 25.44
CA GLY A 488 -31.48 25.27 24.38
C GLY A 488 -32.14 24.30 23.39
N ALA A 489 -31.58 23.10 23.23
CA ALA A 489 -32.11 22.03 22.37
C ALA A 489 -33.06 21.07 23.12
N LEU A 490 -33.26 21.23 24.43
CA LEU A 490 -34.29 20.50 25.17
C LEU A 490 -35.68 20.97 24.75
N SER A 491 -36.57 20.01 24.53
CA SER A 491 -38.01 20.23 24.39
C SER A 491 -38.61 20.81 25.68
N GLU A 492 -39.79 21.42 25.59
CA GLU A 492 -40.49 21.96 26.78
C GLU A 492 -40.72 20.90 27.86
N ARG A 493 -41.05 19.67 27.44
CA ARG A 493 -41.19 18.53 28.35
C ARG A 493 -39.87 18.19 29.03
N GLU A 494 -38.77 18.08 28.29
CA GLU A 494 -37.45 17.80 28.86
C GLU A 494 -36.99 18.92 29.81
N ARG A 495 -37.29 20.18 29.51
CA ARG A 495 -36.99 21.31 30.41
C ARG A 495 -37.77 21.22 31.71
N ALA A 496 -39.05 20.87 31.66
CA ALA A 496 -39.87 20.67 32.86
C ALA A 496 -39.33 19.53 33.73
N VAL A 497 -38.90 18.42 33.11
CA VAL A 497 -38.29 17.29 33.84
C VAL A 497 -36.90 17.67 34.39
N ALA A 498 -36.12 18.48 33.67
CA ALA A 498 -34.85 19.02 34.15
C ALA A 498 -35.05 19.95 35.36
N GLU A 499 -36.12 20.76 35.37
CA GLU A 499 -36.51 21.58 36.50
C GLU A 499 -36.90 20.72 37.72
N GLU A 500 -37.67 19.64 37.51
CA GLU A 500 -38.01 18.66 38.57
C GLU A 500 -36.77 17.95 39.14
N LEU A 501 -35.77 17.69 38.29
CA LEU A 501 -34.47 17.18 38.71
C LEU A 501 -33.69 18.20 39.55
N GLY A 502 -34.07 19.48 39.52
CA GLY A 502 -33.41 20.58 40.23
C GLY A 502 -32.43 21.38 39.38
N VAL A 503 -32.55 21.31 38.05
CA VAL A 503 -31.70 22.05 37.09
C VAL A 503 -32.51 23.21 36.50
N GLY A 504 -32.47 24.36 37.17
CA GLY A 504 -33.27 25.54 36.79
C GLY A 504 -32.59 26.53 35.84
N SER A 505 -31.36 26.28 35.37
CA SER A 505 -30.68 27.21 34.47
C SER A 505 -29.91 26.51 33.34
N PRO A 506 -29.82 27.14 32.15
CA PRO A 506 -29.03 26.62 31.03
C PRO A 506 -27.58 26.34 31.40
N ALA A 507 -26.91 27.27 32.09
CA ALA A 507 -25.51 27.12 32.50
C ALA A 507 -25.30 25.95 33.48
N ALA A 508 -26.24 25.71 34.38
CA ALA A 508 -26.17 24.58 35.31
C ALA A 508 -26.30 23.23 34.59
N TRP A 509 -27.06 23.18 33.50
CA TRP A 509 -27.21 22.00 32.63
C TRP A 509 -25.99 21.80 31.74
N ASP A 510 -25.70 22.79 30.88
CA ASP A 510 -24.69 22.68 29.83
C ASP A 510 -23.27 22.47 30.39
N GLU A 511 -22.98 23.06 31.55
CA GLU A 511 -21.67 22.92 32.21
C GLU A 511 -21.67 21.80 33.26
N GLY A 512 -22.80 21.11 33.46
CA GLY A 512 -22.93 20.07 34.48
C GLY A 512 -22.70 20.56 35.91
N ARG A 513 -22.92 21.86 36.17
CA ARG A 513 -22.66 22.51 37.47
C ARG A 513 -23.84 22.50 38.42
N ALA A 514 -24.99 21.93 38.04
CA ALA A 514 -26.12 21.78 38.94
C ALA A 514 -25.71 20.94 40.17
N GLU A 515 -26.07 21.39 41.38
CA GLU A 515 -25.74 20.70 42.65
C GLU A 515 -26.19 19.22 42.62
N ILE A 516 -27.29 18.94 41.91
CA ILE A 516 -27.82 17.59 41.80
C ILE A 516 -26.82 16.60 41.19
N PHE A 517 -26.01 17.02 40.21
CA PHE A 517 -25.00 16.17 39.58
C PHE A 517 -23.82 15.83 40.49
N SER A 518 -23.66 16.55 41.61
CA SER A 518 -22.65 16.25 42.64
C SER A 518 -23.12 15.21 43.66
N ARG A 519 -24.40 14.83 43.64
CA ARG A 519 -24.97 13.84 44.56
C ARG A 519 -24.83 12.42 43.99
N ALA A 520 -24.59 11.44 44.84
CA ALA A 520 -24.59 10.03 44.42
C ALA A 520 -25.99 9.61 43.94
N TRP A 521 -26.08 8.74 42.93
CA TRP A 521 -27.36 8.26 42.39
C TRP A 521 -28.29 7.70 43.48
N SER A 522 -27.75 6.90 44.40
CA SER A 522 -28.47 6.32 45.55
C SER A 522 -29.00 7.35 46.55
N SER A 523 -28.46 8.57 46.56
CA SER A 523 -28.91 9.67 47.42
C SER A 523 -30.01 10.52 46.77
N LEU A 524 -30.30 10.31 45.49
CA LEU A 524 -31.44 10.93 44.82
C LEU A 524 -32.71 10.26 45.36
N GLY A 525 -33.67 11.07 45.82
CA GLY A 525 -35.01 10.54 46.12
C GLY A 525 -35.66 9.94 44.88
N SER A 526 -36.60 9.01 45.06
CA SER A 526 -37.24 8.27 43.96
C SER A 526 -37.78 9.15 42.83
N ILE A 527 -38.37 10.30 43.16
CA ILE A 527 -38.86 11.28 42.16
C ILE A 527 -37.73 11.79 41.26
N ARG A 528 -36.58 12.14 41.83
CA ARG A 528 -35.44 12.66 41.07
C ARG A 528 -34.72 11.58 40.27
N GLN A 529 -34.65 10.35 40.80
CA GLN A 529 -34.15 9.22 40.02
C GLN A 529 -35.03 8.98 38.79
N GLU A 530 -36.34 9.07 38.94
CA GLU A 530 -37.27 8.91 37.82
C GLU A 530 -37.15 10.06 36.81
N ALA A 531 -37.06 11.31 37.27
CA ALA A 531 -36.78 12.45 36.40
C ALA A 531 -35.45 12.31 35.65
N ALA A 532 -34.40 11.84 36.33
CA ALA A 532 -33.10 11.56 35.71
C ALA A 532 -33.22 10.46 34.63
N LYS A 533 -33.93 9.36 34.90
CA LYS A 533 -34.20 8.30 33.91
C LYS A 533 -34.95 8.83 32.69
N GLN A 534 -35.95 9.68 32.89
CA GLN A 534 -36.70 10.31 31.79
C GLN A 534 -35.81 11.20 30.91
N LEU A 535 -34.76 11.79 31.47
CA LEU A 535 -33.75 12.57 30.73
C LEU A 535 -32.64 11.70 30.11
N GLY A 536 -32.78 10.37 30.24
CA GLY A 536 -31.85 9.39 29.72
C GLY A 536 -30.67 9.08 30.63
N PHE A 537 -30.67 9.48 31.91
CA PHE A 537 -29.61 9.08 32.84
C PHE A 537 -29.90 7.69 33.45
N SER A 538 -28.88 6.82 33.43
CA SER A 538 -28.76 5.59 34.21
C SER A 538 -27.87 5.81 35.44
N GLU A 539 -27.85 4.84 36.35
CA GLU A 539 -26.92 4.83 37.48
C GLU A 539 -25.45 4.88 37.02
N ASP A 540 -25.11 4.15 35.97
CA ASP A 540 -23.73 4.03 35.46
C ASP A 540 -23.21 5.32 34.81
N CYS A 541 -24.10 6.15 34.26
CA CYS A 541 -23.72 7.43 33.65
C CYS A 541 -23.96 8.64 34.58
N TRP A 542 -24.47 8.43 35.79
CA TRP A 542 -24.78 9.51 36.72
C TRP A 542 -23.51 10.13 37.32
N GLY A 543 -23.50 11.46 37.49
CA GLY A 543 -22.34 12.18 38.05
C GLY A 543 -21.15 12.28 37.10
N VAL A 544 -21.23 11.70 35.91
CA VAL A 544 -20.40 12.06 34.77
C VAL A 544 -21.21 13.10 33.98
N PRO A 545 -21.13 14.42 34.32
CA PRO A 545 -21.78 15.43 33.49
C PRO A 545 -21.33 15.18 32.06
N GLY A 546 -22.27 15.20 31.11
CA GLY A 546 -22.08 14.84 29.71
C GLY A 546 -20.94 15.63 29.06
N ARG A 547 -19.70 15.24 29.37
CA ARG A 547 -18.46 15.76 28.80
C ARG A 547 -18.28 15.11 27.45
N THR A 548 -19.27 15.25 26.58
CA THR A 548 -19.10 14.89 25.17
C THR A 548 -18.08 15.81 24.52
N ASN A 549 -17.88 17.04 25.03
CA ASN A 549 -16.88 17.96 24.49
C ASN A 549 -15.71 18.31 25.41
N GLU A 550 -15.80 18.57 26.71
CA GLU A 550 -14.62 19.09 27.46
C GLU A 550 -13.37 18.18 27.49
N LYS A 551 -13.53 16.85 27.59
CA LYS A 551 -12.39 15.93 27.47
C LYS A 551 -11.93 15.77 26.01
N LYS A 552 -12.80 16.01 25.02
CA LYS A 552 -12.45 16.04 23.59
C LYS A 552 -11.89 17.39 23.16
N GLU A 553 -12.27 18.51 23.76
CA GLU A 553 -11.82 19.88 23.52
C GLU A 553 -10.53 20.15 24.27
N LYS A 554 -10.34 19.75 25.52
CA LYS A 554 -8.99 19.77 26.13
C LYS A 554 -8.02 18.79 25.47
N LYS A 555 -8.54 17.77 24.77
CA LYS A 555 -7.75 16.86 23.92
C LYS A 555 -7.55 17.44 22.51
N ALA A 556 -8.51 18.21 21.97
CA ALA A 556 -8.44 18.89 20.69
C ALA A 556 -7.58 20.16 20.75
N GLU A 557 -7.65 20.94 21.82
CA GLU A 557 -6.80 22.09 22.14
C GLU A 557 -5.36 21.62 22.43
N LYS A 558 -5.20 20.43 23.01
CA LYS A 558 -3.88 19.75 23.10
C LYS A 558 -3.41 19.20 21.75
N ASP A 559 -4.34 18.86 20.83
CA ASP A 559 -4.09 18.44 19.44
C ASP A 559 -3.98 19.66 18.47
N ASP A 560 -4.40 20.88 18.82
CA ASP A 560 -4.27 22.08 17.98
C ASP A 560 -2.95 22.81 18.20
N ARG A 561 -2.16 22.39 19.19
CA ARG A 561 -0.72 22.71 19.22
C ARG A 561 -0.10 22.20 17.93
N SER A 562 0.66 23.08 17.27
CA SER A 562 1.38 22.73 16.04
C SER A 562 2.21 21.46 16.28
N PHE A 563 2.34 20.59 15.27
CA PHE A 563 3.19 19.40 15.35
C PHE A 563 4.65 19.74 15.74
N GLU A 564 5.06 21.01 15.55
CA GLU A 564 6.36 21.55 15.93
C GLU A 564 6.46 21.90 17.42
N GLU A 565 5.33 22.18 18.09
CA GLU A 565 5.24 22.56 19.50
C GLU A 565 5.11 21.36 20.47
N LEU A 566 4.93 20.15 19.93
CA LEU A 566 4.85 18.91 20.72
C LEU A 566 6.24 18.41 21.10
N THR A 567 6.37 17.80 22.28
CA THR A 567 7.56 17.01 22.60
C THR A 567 7.64 15.76 21.72
N GLN A 568 8.83 15.16 21.56
CA GLN A 568 9.01 13.96 20.73
C GLN A 568 8.09 12.81 21.16
N GLU A 569 7.95 12.58 22.47
CA GLU A 569 7.03 11.58 23.04
C GLU A 569 5.57 11.89 22.71
N GLU A 570 5.16 13.17 22.72
CA GLU A 570 3.81 13.57 22.33
C GLU A 570 3.57 13.37 20.83
N LYS A 571 4.59 13.55 19.97
CA LYS A 571 4.50 13.28 18.54
C LYS A 571 4.31 11.78 18.29
N GLU A 572 5.13 10.95 18.92
CA GLU A 572 5.06 9.48 18.80
C GLU A 572 3.70 8.95 19.29
N ALA A 573 3.25 9.38 20.46
CA ALA A 573 1.93 9.02 20.97
C ALA A 573 0.78 9.52 20.08
N ARG A 574 0.96 10.66 19.40
CA ARG A 574 -0.02 11.21 18.47
C ARG A 574 -0.03 10.44 17.14
N VAL A 575 1.12 10.01 16.63
CA VAL A 575 1.22 9.12 15.47
C VAL A 575 0.59 7.76 15.81
N GLU A 576 0.91 7.19 16.96
CA GLU A 576 0.35 5.92 17.43
C GLU A 576 -1.17 5.99 17.65
N LYS A 577 -1.67 7.07 18.26
CA LYS A 577 -3.11 7.31 18.42
C LYS A 577 -3.81 7.52 17.07
N TRP A 578 -3.21 8.27 16.15
CA TRP A 578 -3.75 8.45 14.79
C TRP A 578 -3.79 7.10 14.05
N PHE A 579 -2.74 6.29 14.20
CA PHE A 579 -2.67 4.94 13.67
C PHE A 579 -3.79 4.06 14.25
N ASN A 580 -3.96 4.04 15.57
CA ASN A 580 -5.01 3.27 16.25
C ASN A 580 -6.43 3.79 15.97
N GLN A 581 -6.64 5.08 15.70
CA GLN A 581 -7.95 5.60 15.31
C GLN A 581 -8.28 5.33 13.85
N THR A 582 -7.28 5.33 12.98
CA THR A 582 -7.45 5.07 11.55
C THR A 582 -7.55 3.57 11.27
N TYR A 583 -6.91 2.73 12.09
CA TYR A 583 -6.77 1.30 11.84
C TYR A 583 -7.20 0.39 13.01
N GLY A 584 -7.50 0.92 14.21
CA GLY A 584 -7.64 0.12 15.45
C GLY A 584 -9.05 -0.10 15.99
N THR A 585 -10.12 0.37 15.34
CA THR A 585 -11.50 0.13 15.84
C THR A 585 -11.99 -1.31 15.65
N ALA A 586 -11.18 -2.21 15.07
CA ALA A 586 -11.51 -3.63 14.90
C ALA A 586 -11.07 -4.53 16.08
N MET A 587 -10.50 -3.99 17.16
CA MET A 587 -9.80 -4.80 18.19
C MET A 587 -10.54 -5.09 19.52
N MET A 588 -11.75 -4.59 19.79
CA MET A 588 -12.40 -4.77 21.11
C MET A 588 -13.67 -5.63 21.11
N GLY A 589 -13.74 -6.66 20.27
CA GLY A 589 -14.87 -7.60 20.20
C GLY A 589 -14.46 -9.07 20.18
N ALA A 590 -13.59 -9.51 21.09
CA ALA A 590 -13.34 -10.92 21.35
C ALA A 590 -12.77 -11.11 22.76
N HIS A 591 -13.65 -11.14 23.77
CA HIS A 591 -13.35 -11.73 25.06
C HIS A 591 -14.52 -12.58 25.54
#